data_AF-A0A101XEZ5-F1
#
_entry.id   AF-A0A101XEZ5-F1
#
_cell.length_a   1.000
_cell.length_b   1.000
_cell.length_c   1.000
_cell.angle_alpha   90.00
_cell.angle_beta   90.00
_cell.angle_gamma   90.00
#
_symmetry.space_group_name_H-M   'P 1'
#
loop_
_entity.id
_entity.type
_entity.pdbx_description
1 polymer ?
#
loop_
_entity_poly.entity_id
_entity_poly.type
_entity_poly.pdbx_seq_one_letter_code
_entity_poly.pdbx_strand_id
1 'polypeptide(L)'
;MAGVVSRQPLDVNLLISTLVVWVAVAVGVVYMIVYTGVTGVVFAFVVLVVGVSVWRRVLTGSGYTDRESIQSALTDVKAQLAILNEKVDSIRKTLEE
;
A
#
# COMPACT_ATOMS: atom_id res chain seq x y z
N MET A 1 5.73 -11.44 -26.05
CA MET A 1 6.76 -10.39 -25.88
C MET A 1 6.51 -9.75 -24.53
N ALA A 2 7.35 -10.05 -23.54
CA ALA A 2 7.20 -9.58 -22.18
C ALA A 2 7.37 -8.05 -22.15
N GLY A 3 6.30 -7.33 -21.83
CA GLY A 3 6.37 -5.92 -21.52
C GLY A 3 7.30 -5.74 -20.33
N VAL A 4 8.46 -5.15 -20.59
CA VAL A 4 9.38 -4.69 -19.56
C VAL A 4 8.61 -3.71 -18.69
N VAL A 5 8.18 -4.19 -17.52
CA VAL A 5 7.65 -3.35 -16.45
C VAL A 5 8.79 -2.44 -16.03
N SER A 6 8.79 -1.23 -16.58
CA SER A 6 9.63 -0.13 -16.17
C SER A 6 9.31 0.20 -14.72
N ARG A 7 9.95 -0.49 -13.77
CA ARG A 7 9.95 -0.11 -12.35
C ARG A 7 10.46 1.32 -12.29
N GLN A 8 9.58 2.25 -11.95
CA GLN A 8 9.83 3.68 -12.02
C GLN A 8 11.02 4.04 -11.10
N PRO A 9 12.03 4.79 -11.58
CA PRO A 9 13.10 5.31 -10.73
C PRO A 9 12.60 6.35 -9.70
N LEU A 10 11.33 6.77 -9.81
CA LEU A 10 10.68 7.70 -8.87
C LEU A 10 10.37 7.04 -7.51
N ASP A 11 10.11 5.73 -7.47
CA ASP A 11 9.70 5.06 -6.23
C ASP A 11 10.86 4.89 -5.25
N VAL A 12 12.04 4.51 -5.76
CA VAL A 12 13.21 4.23 -4.89
C VAL A 12 13.73 5.51 -4.25
N ASN A 13 13.76 6.62 -4.99
CA ASN A 13 14.27 7.88 -4.47
C ASN A 13 13.32 8.49 -3.41
N LEU A 14 12.01 8.37 -3.61
CA LEU A 14 11.00 8.78 -2.63
C LEU A 14 11.07 7.92 -1.37
N LEU A 15 11.26 6.61 -1.53
CA LEU A 15 11.34 5.65 -0.43
C LEU A 15 12.62 5.86 0.40
N ILE A 16 13.76 6.07 -0.25
CA ILE A 16 15.03 6.44 0.41
C ILE A 16 14.90 7.79 1.12
N SER A 17 14.35 8.81 0.45
CA SER A 17 14.15 10.13 1.06
C SER A 17 13.25 10.07 2.29
N THR A 18 12.15 9.32 2.20
CA THR A 18 11.25 9.08 3.32
C THR A 18 11.97 8.37 4.46
N LEU A 19 12.72 7.30 4.17
CA LEU A 19 13.48 6.55 5.18
C LEU A 19 14.45 7.47 5.93
N VAL A 20 15.20 8.32 5.20
CA VAL A 20 16.15 9.28 5.79
C VAL A 20 15.43 10.26 6.72
N VAL A 21 14.28 10.79 6.31
CA VAL A 21 13.47 11.69 7.14
C VAL A 21 13.02 10.98 8.43
N TRP A 22 12.52 9.74 8.34
CA TRP A 22 12.08 9.00 9.52
C TRP A 22 13.24 8.65 10.46
N VAL A 23 14.43 8.34 9.93
CA VAL A 23 15.63 8.12 10.75
C VAL A 23 16.02 9.41 11.49
N ALA A 24 16.01 10.56 10.82
CA ALA A 24 16.30 11.85 11.46
C ALA A 24 15.27 12.18 12.56
N VAL A 25 13.99 11.93 12.32
CA VAL A 25 12.92 12.11 13.32
C VAL A 25 13.14 11.17 14.51
N ALA A 26 13.47 9.90 14.27
CA ALA A 26 13.72 8.92 15.33
C ALA A 26 14.90 9.34 16.22
N VAL A 27 16.01 9.80 15.62
CA VAL A 27 17.17 10.28 16.38
C VAL A 27 16.81 11.52 17.21
N GLY A 28 16.05 12.47 16.63
CA GLY A 28 15.57 13.65 17.36
C GLY A 28 14.65 13.31 18.54
N VAL A 29 13.76 12.34 18.35
CA VAL A 29 12.89 11.80 19.39
C VAL A 29 13.70 11.16 20.52
N VAL A 30 14.66 10.29 20.19
CA VAL A 30 15.50 9.61 21.20
C VAL A 30 16.29 10.64 22.00
N TYR A 31 16.88 11.65 21.34
CA TYR A 31 17.58 12.73 22.01
C TYR A 31 16.65 13.50 22.97
N MET A 32 15.45 13.88 22.50
CA MET A 32 14.46 14.57 23.34
C MET A 32 14.06 13.74 24.56
N ILE A 33 13.83 12.43 24.42
CA ILE A 33 13.46 11.55 25.53
C ILE A 33 14.58 11.47 26.57
N VAL A 34 15.84 11.35 26.12
CA VAL A 34 17.00 11.27 27.02
C VAL A 34 17.22 12.57 27.81
N TYR A 35 17.04 13.73 27.18
CA TYR A 35 17.34 15.02 27.80
C TYR A 35 16.15 15.70 28.49
N THR A 36 14.91 15.45 28.06
CA THR A 36 13.70 16.14 28.57
C THR A 36 12.72 15.20 29.27
N GLY A 37 13.02 13.89 29.34
CA GLY A 37 12.23 12.90 30.06
C GLY A 37 10.82 12.69 29.48
N VAL A 38 9.81 12.61 30.34
CA VAL A 38 8.40 12.28 29.98
C VAL A 38 7.82 13.28 28.97
N THR A 39 8.21 14.56 29.04
CA THR A 39 7.83 15.60 28.09
C THR A 39 8.30 15.30 26.67
N GLY A 40 9.51 14.74 26.53
CA GLY A 40 10.04 14.29 25.24
C GLY A 40 9.26 13.11 24.65
N VAL A 41 8.74 12.21 25.51
CA VAL A 41 7.92 11.07 25.08
C VAL A 41 6.58 11.54 24.51
N VAL A 42 5.92 12.50 25.17
CA VAL A 42 4.65 13.07 24.69
C VAL A 42 4.85 13.78 23.35
N PHE A 43 5.92 14.58 23.22
CA PHE A 43 6.26 15.26 21.97
C PHE A 43 6.53 14.27 20.84
N ALA A 44 7.30 13.22 21.10
CA ALA A 44 7.57 12.15 20.16
C ALA A 44 6.31 11.46 19.66
N PHE A 45 5.38 11.16 20.58
CA PHE A 45 4.11 10.54 20.23
C PHE A 45 3.27 11.43 19.31
N VAL A 46 3.20 12.74 19.60
CA VAL A 46 2.51 13.72 18.75
C VAL A 46 3.16 13.78 17.36
N VAL A 47 4.49 13.84 17.28
CA VAL A 47 5.22 13.86 16.00
C VAL A 47 4.96 12.58 15.19
N LEU A 48 4.93 11.40 15.82
CA LEU A 48 4.59 10.14 15.15
C LEU A 48 3.16 10.18 14.60
N VAL A 49 2.17 10.56 15.41
CA VAL A 49 0.77 10.57 14.99
C VAL A 49 0.54 11.55 13.84
N VAL A 50 1.09 12.77 13.93
CA VAL A 50 0.98 13.78 12.88
C VAL A 50 1.77 13.36 11.64
N GLY A 51 2.99 12.87 11.80
CA GLY A 51 3.86 12.41 10.72
C GLY A 51 3.22 11.26 9.93
N VAL A 52 2.72 10.22 10.62
CA VAL A 52 2.01 9.11 9.97
C VAL A 52 0.73 9.58 9.29
N SER A 53 -0.03 10.49 9.90
CA SER A 53 -1.28 11.00 9.31
C SER A 53 -1.03 11.80 8.03
N VAL A 54 -0.02 12.67 8.04
CA VAL A 54 0.40 13.43 6.86
C VAL A 54 0.95 12.50 5.79
N TRP A 55 1.78 11.53 6.17
CA TRP A 55 2.35 10.56 5.23
C TRP A 55 1.29 9.69 4.57
N ARG A 56 0.30 9.22 5.35
CA ARG A 56 -0.89 8.52 4.84
C ARG A 56 -1.64 9.39 3.83
N ARG A 57 -1.81 10.68 4.10
CA ARG A 57 -2.49 11.61 3.18
C ARG A 57 -1.71 11.84 1.90
N VAL A 58 -0.38 11.93 1.97
CA VAL A 58 0.50 12.06 0.80
C VAL A 58 0.45 10.79 -0.05
N LEU A 59 0.52 9.60 0.55
CA LEU A 59 0.39 8.31 -0.14
C LEU A 59 -1.00 8.13 -0.78
N THR A 60 -2.05 8.60 -0.11
CA THR A 60 -3.42 8.54 -0.65
C THR A 60 -3.63 9.56 -1.78
N GLY A 61 -2.96 10.72 -1.71
CA GLY A 61 -3.02 11.78 -2.72
C GLY A 61 -2.12 11.55 -3.94
N SER A 62 -1.07 10.74 -3.84
CA SER A 62 -0.13 10.46 -4.93
C SER A 62 -0.65 9.45 -5.97
N GLY A 63 -1.97 9.19 -6.00
CA GLY A 63 -2.56 8.32 -7.02
C GLY A 63 -2.31 6.82 -6.82
N TYR A 64 -1.74 6.39 -5.68
CA TYR A 64 -1.76 4.99 -5.24
C TYR A 64 -3.17 4.62 -4.71
N THR A 65 -4.19 5.01 -5.46
CA THR A 65 -5.55 4.58 -5.23
C THR A 65 -5.69 3.26 -5.97
N ASP A 66 -5.68 2.19 -5.18
CA ASP A 66 -6.02 0.78 -5.45
C ASP A 66 -7.35 0.56 -6.22
N ARG A 67 -7.98 1.59 -6.81
CA ARG A 67 -9.24 1.44 -7.57
C ARG A 67 -9.03 0.75 -8.90
N GLU A 68 -7.88 0.93 -9.54
CA GLU A 68 -7.60 0.32 -10.84
C GLU A 68 -7.27 -1.18 -10.68
N SER A 69 -6.50 -1.55 -9.66
CA SER A 69 -6.22 -2.93 -9.25
C SER A 69 -7.47 -3.65 -8.75
N ILE A 70 -8.32 -3.00 -7.94
CA ILE A 70 -9.58 -3.59 -7.47
C ILE A 70 -10.57 -3.78 -8.63
N GLN A 71 -10.67 -2.84 -9.58
CA GLN A 71 -11.50 -3.02 -10.79
C GLN A 71 -10.97 -4.15 -11.68
N SER A 72 -9.65 -4.24 -11.86
CA SER A 72 -9.03 -5.33 -12.61
C SER A 72 -9.32 -6.68 -11.96
N ALA A 73 -9.17 -6.79 -10.64
CA ALA A 73 -9.45 -8.02 -9.88
C ALA A 73 -10.95 -8.42 -9.96
N LEU A 74 -11.87 -7.45 -9.88
CA LEU A 74 -13.30 -7.70 -10.04
C LEU A 74 -13.66 -8.18 -11.45
N THR A 75 -12.96 -7.68 -12.47
CA THR A 75 -13.16 -8.10 -13.86
C THR A 75 -12.65 -9.53 -14.07
N ASP A 76 -11.51 -9.87 -13.48
CA ASP A 76 -10.92 -11.22 -13.54
C ASP A 76 -11.81 -12.25 -12.82
N VAL A 77 -12.33 -11.90 -11.63
CA VAL A 77 -13.27 -12.75 -10.89
C VAL A 77 -14.58 -12.97 -11.67
N LYS A 78 -15.10 -11.95 -12.36
CA LYS A 78 -16.27 -12.12 -13.24
C LYS A 78 -15.98 -13.06 -14.41
N ALA A 79 -14.81 -12.97 -15.03
CA ALA A 79 -14.41 -13.86 -16.12
C ALA A 79 -14.28 -15.31 -15.63
N GLN A 80 -13.69 -15.51 -14.46
CA GLN A 80 -13.57 -16.83 -13.84
C GLN A 80 -14.93 -17.43 -13.46
N LEU A 81 -15.87 -16.62 -12.95
CA LEU A 81 -17.24 -17.04 -12.69
C LEU A 81 -17.99 -17.45 -13.95
N ALA A 82 -17.82 -16.73 -15.06
CA ALA A 82 -18.44 -17.08 -16.34
C ALA A 82 -17.93 -18.43 -16.87
N ILE A 83 -16.61 -18.63 -16.84
CA ILE A 83 -15.98 -19.90 -17.25
C ILE A 83 -16.41 -21.05 -16.33
N LEU A 84 -16.50 -20.80 -15.02
CA LEU A 84 -16.92 -21.82 -14.07
C LEU A 84 -18.38 -22.22 -14.29
N ASN A 85 -19.26 -21.25 -14.58
CA ASN A 85 -20.66 -21.53 -14.85
C ASN A 85 -20.83 -22.32 -16.17
N GLU A 86 -20.07 -21.99 -17.21
CA GLU A 86 -20.04 -22.74 -18.48
C GLU A 86 -19.51 -24.17 -18.28
N LYS A 87 -18.51 -24.36 -17.42
CA LYS A 87 -18.03 -25.70 -17.04
C LYS A 87 -19.05 -26.48 -16.22
N VAL A 88 -19.78 -25.82 -15.32
CA VAL A 88 -20.85 -26.48 -14.56
C VAL A 88 -21.99 -26.88 -15.48
N ASP A 89 -22.37 -26.03 -16.43
CA ASP A 89 -23.44 -26.33 -17.41
C ASP A 89 -23.07 -27.52 -18.31
N SER A 90 -21.83 -27.55 -18.80
CA SER A 90 -21.34 -28.68 -19.62
C SER A 90 -21.24 -29.99 -18.83
N ILE A 91 -20.81 -29.96 -17.57
CA ILE A 91 -20.83 -31.14 -16.68
C ILE A 91 -22.26 -31.61 -16.43
N ARG A 92 -23.20 -30.68 -16.20
CA ARG A 92 -24.62 -31.01 -15.99
C ARG A 92 -25.23 -31.66 -17.22
N LYS A 93 -24.87 -31.18 -18.41
CA LYS A 93 -25.31 -31.73 -19.70
C LYS A 93 -24.76 -33.13 -19.98
N THR A 94 -23.53 -33.40 -19.53
CA THR A 94 -22.89 -34.72 -19.66
C THR A 94 -23.47 -35.75 -18.66
N LEU A 95 -24.15 -35.29 -17.60
CA LEU A 95 -24.81 -36.13 -16.60
C LEU A 95 -26.31 -36.35 -16.89
N GLU A 96 -26.91 -35.58 -17.81
CA GLU A 96 -28.30 -35.75 -18.27
C GLU A 96 -28.41 -36.60 -19.57
N GLU A 97 -27.27 -37.01 -20.15
CA GLU A 97 -27.15 -38.10 -21.15
C GLU A 97 -26.78 -39.44 -20.47
#